data_AF-A0A353VYR2-F1
#
_entry.id   AF-A0A353VYR2-F1
#
_cell.length_a   1.000
_cell.length_b   1.000
_cell.length_c   1.000
_cell.angle_alpha   90.00
_cell.angle_beta   90.00
_cell.angle_gamma   90.00
#
_symmetry.space_group_name_H-M   'P 1'
#
loop_
_entity.id
_entity.type
_entity.pdbx_description
1 polymer ?
#
loop_
_entity_poly.entity_id
_entity_poly.type
_entity_poly.pdbx_seq_one_letter_code
_entity_poly.pdbx_strand_id
1 'polypeptide(L)'
;TTTVQDTKTTTDFVPNCNLEGESKIKLTERGEHIKSLGFDTPDCGNKPLIIYADSTPQYVIDEFIEVQTLLHNALGAYNRYAEVLYTTEEESQNVLDFLVEIGYIGPRSNTPSDELPGESCLSGSGYTFDPPDPWDVCVHPLFRAIDPWGKASWANNGMVRLQVYHGWAHEYFHVYQRRYHYEKRMVDAGLAVWFIEGSANLFANIYFNQNYQKISTLKNYKLTEIDDINNINLNEWFKDVVTDLKPGGVCEGYTLRLKDKYDDKESNWMDARGCFRDIASLGPAYMAYLTSYQTVFVDIYKDFYELGWDASFEKHMGMTVNEFHEKWNTFMTTVPDEPPLGFFPEGPLSDYVNFFDKY
;
A
#
# COMPACT_ATOMS: atom_id res chain seq x y z
N THR A 1 -24.85 19.81 -15.96
CA THR A 1 -24.68 20.64 -14.76
C THR A 1 -24.76 19.72 -13.58
N THR A 2 -23.62 19.20 -13.15
CA THR A 2 -23.54 18.16 -12.12
C THR A 2 -23.38 18.87 -10.78
N THR A 3 -24.44 18.84 -9.98
CA THR A 3 -24.49 19.47 -8.66
C THR A 3 -23.76 18.58 -7.67
N VAL A 4 -22.59 19.05 -7.21
CA VAL A 4 -21.91 18.53 -6.01
C VAL A 4 -22.77 18.95 -4.82
N GLN A 5 -23.34 17.98 -4.10
CA GLN A 5 -24.03 18.24 -2.83
C GLN A 5 -23.00 18.35 -1.72
N ASP A 6 -22.91 19.53 -1.11
CA ASP A 6 -22.22 19.78 0.15
C ASP A 6 -22.95 19.06 1.30
N THR A 7 -22.38 17.99 1.82
CA THR A 7 -22.74 17.41 3.11
C THR A 7 -21.74 17.87 4.18
N LYS A 8 -22.26 18.67 5.12
CA LYS A 8 -21.58 19.18 6.31
C LYS A 8 -21.27 18.06 7.32
N THR A 9 -19.99 17.72 7.46
CA THR A 9 -19.20 17.80 8.70
C THR A 9 -17.77 17.42 8.37
N THR A 10 -16.98 18.39 7.92
CA THR A 10 -15.53 18.26 7.85
C THR A 10 -14.95 19.17 8.92
N THR A 11 -14.20 18.61 9.85
CA THR A 11 -13.13 19.36 10.50
C THR A 11 -12.36 20.06 9.38
N ASP A 12 -12.34 21.39 9.40
CA ASP A 12 -11.59 22.20 8.44
C ASP A 12 -10.13 21.72 8.47
N PHE A 13 -9.75 20.95 7.46
CA PHE A 13 -8.42 20.39 7.32
C PHE A 13 -7.68 21.13 6.22
N VAL A 14 -6.49 21.62 6.56
CA VAL A 14 -5.52 22.15 5.62
C VAL A 14 -4.35 21.17 5.64
N PRO A 15 -4.12 20.39 4.56
CA PRO A 15 -2.97 19.51 4.49
C PRO A 15 -1.68 20.32 4.63
N ASN A 16 -0.68 19.76 5.31
CA ASN A 16 0.63 20.39 5.37
C ASN A 16 1.33 20.18 4.02
N CYS A 17 1.12 21.11 3.09
CA CYS A 17 1.84 21.15 1.80
C CYS A 17 2.92 22.23 1.78
N ASN A 18 3.47 22.61 2.94
CA ASN A 18 4.71 23.39 2.98
C ASN A 18 5.86 22.47 2.60
N LEU A 19 5.95 22.17 1.31
CA LEU A 19 7.03 21.45 0.68
C LEU A 19 8.08 22.50 0.30
N GLU A 20 9.17 22.58 1.07
CA GLU A 20 10.28 23.49 0.79
C GLU A 20 11.39 22.77 0.04
N GLY A 21 11.30 22.73 -1.28
CA GLY A 21 12.41 22.34 -2.14
C GLY A 21 11.99 21.68 -3.45
N GLU A 22 12.99 21.43 -4.30
CA GLU A 22 12.82 20.71 -5.57
C GLU A 22 13.62 19.41 -5.49
N SER A 23 12.97 18.29 -5.83
CA SER A 23 13.65 17.01 -6.05
C SER A 23 14.79 17.20 -7.07
N LYS A 24 16.03 16.94 -6.63
CA LYS A 24 17.27 17.06 -7.44
C LYS A 24 17.58 15.82 -8.28
N ILE A 25 16.65 14.88 -8.36
CA ILE A 25 16.80 13.63 -9.10
C ILE A 25 16.99 13.93 -10.59
N LYS A 26 17.96 13.26 -11.23
CA LYS A 26 18.16 13.34 -12.68
C LYS A 26 17.18 12.44 -13.42
N LEU A 27 16.15 13.02 -14.04
CA LEU A 27 15.13 12.28 -14.78
C LEU A 27 15.44 12.21 -16.29
N THR A 28 14.85 11.23 -16.96
CA THR A 28 14.77 11.19 -18.42
C THR A 28 13.74 12.22 -18.92
N GLU A 29 13.68 12.51 -20.23
CA GLU A 29 12.63 13.37 -20.79
C GLU A 29 11.22 12.87 -20.45
N ARG A 30 11.03 11.54 -20.46
CA ARG A 30 9.79 10.89 -20.06
C ARG A 30 9.48 11.13 -18.58
N GLY A 31 10.48 11.00 -17.70
CA GLY A 31 10.36 11.28 -16.27
C GLY A 31 10.08 12.76 -15.98
N GLU A 32 10.73 13.68 -16.69
CA GLU A 32 10.47 15.13 -16.59
C GLU A 32 9.04 15.47 -17.01
N HIS A 33 8.52 14.82 -18.06
CA HIS A 33 7.10 14.97 -18.41
C HIS A 33 6.19 14.50 -17.27
N ILE A 34 6.42 13.31 -16.72
CA ILE A 34 5.62 12.78 -15.59
C ILE A 34 5.68 13.73 -14.38
N LYS A 35 6.87 14.25 -14.06
CA LYS A 35 7.06 15.25 -12.99
C LYS A 35 6.25 16.52 -13.27
N SER A 36 6.20 16.99 -14.53
CA SER A 36 5.43 18.18 -14.92
C SER A 36 3.91 18.04 -14.72
N LEU A 37 3.40 16.80 -14.61
CA LEU A 37 2.01 16.52 -14.27
C LEU A 37 1.71 16.63 -12.77
N GLY A 38 2.70 16.98 -11.95
CA GLY A 38 2.58 16.99 -10.49
C GLY A 38 2.49 15.58 -9.87
N PHE A 39 2.84 14.54 -10.62
CA PHE A 39 2.71 13.14 -10.22
C PHE A 39 3.37 12.84 -8.88
N ASP A 40 4.50 13.50 -8.65
CA ASP A 40 5.44 13.13 -7.61
C ASP A 40 5.41 14.09 -6.42
N THR A 41 4.39 14.96 -6.34
CA THR A 41 4.24 16.04 -5.35
C THR A 41 2.82 16.02 -4.75
N PRO A 42 2.65 16.02 -3.41
CA PRO A 42 1.34 16.14 -2.78
C PRO A 42 0.64 17.43 -3.19
N ASP A 43 -0.62 17.32 -3.58
CA ASP A 43 -1.49 18.44 -3.89
C ASP A 43 -2.56 18.58 -2.80
N CYS A 44 -2.48 19.68 -2.04
CA CYS A 44 -3.42 20.00 -0.98
C CYS A 44 -4.88 20.10 -1.44
N GLY A 45 -5.12 20.41 -2.71
CA GLY A 45 -6.46 20.48 -3.30
C GLY A 45 -6.98 19.12 -3.77
N ASN A 46 -6.12 18.10 -3.84
CA ASN A 46 -6.48 16.80 -4.37
C ASN A 46 -7.34 16.01 -3.38
N LYS A 47 -8.50 15.57 -3.86
CA LYS A 47 -9.50 14.83 -3.08
C LYS A 47 -9.38 13.34 -3.37
N PRO A 48 -9.80 12.47 -2.42
CA PRO A 48 -10.03 11.06 -2.71
C PRO A 48 -10.89 10.90 -3.98
N LEU A 49 -10.43 10.08 -4.92
CA LEU A 49 -11.15 9.81 -6.17
C LEU A 49 -11.62 8.35 -6.17
N ILE A 50 -12.94 8.19 -6.28
CA ILE A 50 -13.61 6.91 -6.42
C ILE A 50 -14.58 6.98 -7.60
N ILE A 51 -14.49 6.03 -8.52
CA ILE A 51 -15.41 5.85 -9.64
C ILE A 51 -16.15 4.54 -9.41
N TYR A 52 -17.47 4.57 -9.39
CA TYR A 52 -18.23 3.45 -8.87
C TYR A 52 -19.51 3.20 -9.66
N ALA A 53 -19.96 1.94 -9.70
CA ALA A 53 -21.21 1.54 -10.31
C ALA A 53 -22.42 2.17 -9.60
N ASP A 54 -23.50 2.42 -10.33
CA ASP A 54 -24.71 3.11 -9.85
C ASP A 54 -25.36 2.43 -8.63
N SER A 55 -25.17 1.11 -8.48
CA SER A 55 -25.69 0.34 -7.34
C SER A 55 -24.83 0.40 -6.08
N THR A 56 -23.71 1.13 -6.11
CA THR A 56 -22.79 1.25 -4.97
C THR A 56 -23.47 1.94 -3.78
N PRO A 57 -23.56 1.29 -2.61
CA PRO A 57 -24.14 1.90 -1.43
C PRO A 57 -23.36 3.14 -0.97
N GLN A 58 -24.06 4.20 -0.59
CA GLN A 58 -23.43 5.47 -0.19
C GLN A 58 -22.42 5.31 0.95
N TYR A 59 -22.65 4.41 1.91
CA TYR A 59 -21.71 4.20 3.01
C TYR A 59 -20.34 3.71 2.53
N VAL A 60 -20.26 2.96 1.42
CA VAL A 60 -18.96 2.51 0.87
C VAL A 60 -18.16 3.71 0.37
N ILE A 61 -18.84 4.65 -0.29
CA ILE A 61 -18.24 5.89 -0.81
C ILE A 61 -17.78 6.78 0.35
N ASP A 62 -18.64 6.98 1.34
CA ASP A 62 -18.35 7.81 2.51
C ASP A 62 -17.17 7.26 3.33
N GLU A 63 -17.15 5.93 3.55
CA GLU A 63 -16.06 5.25 4.25
C GLU A 63 -14.73 5.33 3.47
N PHE A 64 -14.75 5.14 2.15
CA PHE A 64 -13.56 5.33 1.32
C PHE A 64 -13.02 6.75 1.44
N ILE A 65 -13.88 7.76 1.29
CA ILE A 65 -13.47 9.17 1.39
C ILE A 65 -12.89 9.46 2.78
N GLU A 66 -13.50 8.97 3.87
CA GLU A 66 -13.00 9.16 5.23
C GLU A 66 -11.60 8.55 5.41
N VAL A 67 -11.42 7.28 5.07
CA VAL A 67 -10.14 6.56 5.22
C VAL A 67 -9.08 7.17 4.31
N GLN A 68 -9.40 7.43 3.04
CA GLN A 68 -8.47 7.99 2.08
C GLN A 68 -8.03 9.41 2.46
N THR A 69 -8.92 10.21 3.06
CA THR A 69 -8.56 11.52 3.62
C THR A 69 -7.54 11.36 4.75
N LEU A 70 -7.75 10.41 5.66
CA LEU A 70 -6.81 10.13 6.76
C LEU A 70 -5.42 9.70 6.23
N LEU A 71 -5.39 8.93 5.15
CA LEU A 71 -4.15 8.51 4.46
C LEU A 71 -3.46 9.68 3.74
N HIS A 72 -4.22 10.52 3.03
CA HIS A 72 -3.71 11.75 2.40
C HIS A 72 -3.04 12.66 3.43
N ASN A 73 -3.53 12.69 4.67
CA ASN A 73 -2.95 13.50 5.74
C ASN A 73 -1.60 12.95 6.23
N ALA A 74 -1.43 11.63 6.16
CA ALA A 74 -0.22 10.96 6.64
C ALA A 74 0.88 10.88 5.59
N LEU A 75 0.50 10.60 4.33
CA LEU A 75 1.42 10.33 3.23
C LEU A 75 1.49 11.46 2.19
N GLY A 76 0.55 12.40 2.23
CA GLY A 76 0.34 13.40 1.17
C GLY A 76 -0.74 12.97 0.19
N ALA A 77 -1.46 13.94 -0.36
CA ALA A 77 -2.52 13.73 -1.34
C ALA A 77 -1.97 13.73 -2.76
N TYR A 78 -1.61 12.57 -3.31
CA TYR A 78 -1.10 12.48 -4.67
C TYR A 78 -2.21 12.37 -5.71
N ASN A 79 -2.05 13.10 -6.81
CA ASN A 79 -2.98 13.04 -7.94
C ASN A 79 -2.92 11.67 -8.67
N ARG A 80 -3.83 11.46 -9.62
CA ARG A 80 -3.82 10.31 -10.54
C ARG A 80 -3.85 8.94 -9.85
N TYR A 81 -4.53 8.87 -8.71
CA TYR A 81 -4.95 7.63 -8.07
C TYR A 81 -6.47 7.54 -8.08
N ALA A 82 -7.04 6.39 -8.47
CA ALA A 82 -8.48 6.15 -8.41
C ALA A 82 -8.80 4.75 -7.86
N GLU A 83 -9.75 4.70 -6.93
CA GLU A 83 -10.47 3.46 -6.58
C GLU A 83 -11.63 3.29 -7.55
N VAL A 84 -11.79 2.10 -8.12
CA VAL A 84 -12.78 1.81 -9.15
C VAL A 84 -13.60 0.59 -8.75
N LEU A 85 -14.91 0.79 -8.57
CA LEU A 85 -15.84 -0.24 -8.13
C LEU A 85 -16.87 -0.56 -9.23
N TYR A 86 -16.92 -1.80 -9.69
CA TYR A 86 -17.87 -2.22 -10.74
C TYR A 86 -18.81 -3.34 -10.27
N THR A 87 -19.96 -3.50 -10.93
CA THR A 87 -20.90 -4.61 -10.68
C THR A 87 -21.24 -5.33 -11.98
N THR A 88 -22.20 -4.80 -12.74
CA THR A 88 -22.63 -5.25 -14.06
C THR A 88 -22.29 -4.17 -15.07
N GLU A 89 -22.23 -4.53 -16.36
CA GLU A 89 -21.96 -3.58 -17.44
C GLU A 89 -22.97 -2.41 -17.42
N GLU A 90 -24.27 -2.74 -17.28
CA GLU A 90 -25.37 -1.76 -17.22
C GLU A 90 -25.19 -0.73 -16.10
N GLU A 91 -24.77 -1.17 -14.92
CA GLU A 91 -24.60 -0.28 -13.75
C GLU A 91 -23.22 0.40 -13.71
N SER A 92 -22.28 -0.01 -14.57
CA SER A 92 -20.87 0.42 -14.49
C SER A 92 -20.44 1.25 -15.70
N GLN A 93 -21.36 1.84 -16.47
CA GLN A 93 -20.99 2.56 -17.69
C GLN A 93 -20.03 3.73 -17.41
N ASN A 94 -20.26 4.50 -16.34
CA ASN A 94 -19.35 5.56 -15.91
C ASN A 94 -17.94 5.05 -15.55
N VAL A 95 -17.86 3.86 -14.94
CA VAL A 95 -16.61 3.18 -14.63
C VAL A 95 -15.88 2.77 -15.90
N LEU A 96 -16.58 2.14 -16.84
CA LEU A 96 -16.00 1.71 -18.11
C LEU A 96 -15.51 2.92 -18.93
N ASP A 97 -16.30 4.00 -18.99
CA ASP A 97 -15.93 5.25 -19.67
C ASP A 97 -14.65 5.85 -19.08
N PHE A 98 -14.54 5.91 -17.74
CA PHE A 98 -13.34 6.38 -17.05
C PHE A 98 -12.11 5.51 -17.36
N LEU A 99 -12.26 4.18 -17.33
CA LEU A 99 -11.17 3.26 -17.64
C LEU A 99 -10.69 3.42 -19.09
N VAL A 100 -11.60 3.65 -20.04
CA VAL A 100 -11.24 3.98 -21.43
C VAL A 100 -10.51 5.32 -21.51
N GLU A 101 -11.00 6.35 -20.81
CA GLU A 101 -10.40 7.70 -20.81
C GLU A 101 -8.93 7.67 -20.37
N ILE A 102 -8.60 6.94 -19.31
CA ILE A 102 -7.24 6.86 -18.80
C ILE A 102 -6.35 5.88 -19.58
N GLY A 103 -6.93 5.11 -20.51
CA GLY A 103 -6.21 4.09 -21.28
C GLY A 103 -5.93 2.82 -20.50
N TYR A 104 -6.87 2.37 -19.68
CA TYR A 104 -6.72 1.16 -18.89
C TYR A 104 -6.81 -0.09 -19.78
N ILE A 105 -5.78 -0.94 -19.71
CA ILE A 105 -5.71 -2.22 -20.43
C ILE A 105 -5.56 -3.29 -19.35
N GLY A 106 -6.69 -3.82 -18.88
CA GLY A 106 -6.71 -4.71 -17.72
C GLY A 106 -5.99 -6.06 -17.92
N PRO A 107 -5.82 -6.86 -16.85
CA PRO A 107 -5.10 -8.14 -16.88
C PRO A 107 -5.77 -9.22 -17.76
N ARG A 108 -7.01 -8.97 -18.20
CA ARG A 108 -7.66 -9.72 -19.28
C ARG A 108 -7.80 -8.81 -20.50
N SER A 109 -6.90 -9.04 -21.45
CA SER A 109 -7.07 -8.86 -22.89
C SER A 109 -6.53 -7.56 -23.54
N ASN A 110 -5.84 -7.80 -24.65
CA ASN A 110 -5.61 -6.88 -25.75
C ASN A 110 -6.93 -6.54 -26.50
N THR A 111 -8.06 -6.33 -25.81
CA THR A 111 -9.32 -5.93 -26.44
C THR A 111 -9.89 -4.66 -25.80
N PRO A 112 -10.31 -3.67 -26.61
CA PRO A 112 -11.04 -2.51 -26.13
C PRO A 112 -12.44 -2.89 -25.59
N SER A 113 -12.75 -2.36 -24.40
CA SER A 113 -14.02 -1.78 -23.94
C SER A 113 -15.35 -2.53 -23.79
N ASP A 114 -15.51 -3.82 -24.11
CA ASP A 114 -16.87 -4.44 -24.06
C ASP A 114 -17.07 -5.51 -22.96
N GLU A 115 -16.10 -5.71 -22.06
CA GLU A 115 -16.22 -6.66 -20.95
C GLU A 115 -15.86 -6.00 -19.61
N LEU A 116 -16.49 -6.45 -18.52
CA LEU A 116 -16.15 -5.99 -17.17
C LEU A 116 -14.65 -6.17 -16.91
N PRO A 117 -13.98 -5.18 -16.30
CA PRO A 117 -12.54 -5.26 -16.08
C PRO A 117 -12.19 -6.44 -15.17
N GLY A 118 -11.01 -7.02 -15.38
CA GLY A 118 -10.44 -7.95 -14.41
C GLY A 118 -10.05 -7.22 -13.13
N GLU A 119 -10.26 -7.87 -11.98
CA GLU A 119 -9.81 -7.37 -10.69
C GLU A 119 -8.30 -7.14 -10.69
N SER A 120 -7.86 -5.95 -10.23
CA SER A 120 -6.44 -5.62 -10.10
C SER A 120 -6.24 -4.40 -9.21
N CYS A 121 -5.20 -4.42 -8.38
CA CYS A 121 -4.67 -3.21 -7.77
C CYS A 121 -3.42 -2.75 -8.51
N LEU A 122 -3.23 -1.43 -8.59
CA LEU A 122 -2.03 -0.77 -9.11
C LEU A 122 -1.61 -1.27 -10.50
N SER A 123 -2.55 -1.73 -11.32
CA SER A 123 -2.28 -2.27 -12.65
C SER A 123 -1.59 -1.25 -13.57
N GLY A 124 -1.68 0.04 -13.24
CA GLY A 124 -0.99 1.12 -13.92
C GLY A 124 -1.60 1.37 -15.29
N SER A 125 -2.00 2.61 -15.57
CA SER A 125 -2.59 3.00 -16.85
C SER A 125 -1.88 4.22 -17.43
N GLY A 126 -1.93 4.41 -18.75
CA GLY A 126 -1.28 5.55 -19.44
C GLY A 126 0.26 5.58 -19.40
N TYR A 127 0.92 4.65 -18.69
CA TYR A 127 2.39 4.53 -18.63
C TYR A 127 3.06 4.22 -19.97
N THR A 128 2.32 3.80 -21.00
CA THR A 128 2.83 3.50 -22.35
C THR A 128 2.47 4.57 -23.38
N PHE A 129 1.72 5.61 -22.99
CA PHE A 129 1.37 6.71 -23.88
C PHE A 129 2.58 7.56 -24.29
N ASP A 130 2.43 8.31 -25.37
CA ASP A 130 3.41 9.28 -25.84
C ASP A 130 2.73 10.63 -26.14
N PRO A 131 2.84 11.63 -25.23
CA PRO A 131 3.59 11.60 -23.96
C PRO A 131 2.89 10.73 -22.88
N PRO A 132 3.59 10.23 -21.84
CA PRO A 132 2.98 9.40 -20.79
C PRO A 132 1.98 10.17 -19.95
N ASP A 133 0.85 9.53 -19.61
CA ASP A 133 -0.11 10.07 -18.63
C ASP A 133 -0.43 9.02 -17.56
N PRO A 134 0.49 8.75 -16.61
CA PRO A 134 0.38 7.60 -15.72
C PRO A 134 -0.73 7.77 -14.68
N TRP A 135 -1.58 6.75 -14.56
CA TRP A 135 -2.58 6.60 -13.51
C TRP A 135 -2.32 5.34 -12.70
N ASP A 136 -2.46 5.44 -11.38
CA ASP A 136 -2.54 4.29 -10.50
C ASP A 136 -4.00 4.00 -10.20
N VAL A 137 -4.46 2.79 -10.51
CA VAL A 137 -5.86 2.42 -10.35
C VAL A 137 -5.98 1.09 -9.63
N CYS A 138 -6.91 1.04 -8.69
CA CYS A 138 -7.40 -0.19 -8.10
C CYS A 138 -8.81 -0.43 -8.64
N VAL A 139 -9.02 -1.58 -9.26
CA VAL A 139 -10.24 -1.93 -9.97
C VAL A 139 -10.77 -3.22 -9.36
N HIS A 140 -11.90 -3.12 -8.66
CA HIS A 140 -12.50 -4.23 -7.95
C HIS A 140 -13.99 -4.35 -8.22
N PRO A 141 -14.52 -5.58 -8.22
CA PRO A 141 -15.96 -5.74 -8.14
C PRO A 141 -16.44 -5.21 -6.78
N LEU A 142 -17.61 -4.54 -6.75
CA LEU A 142 -18.17 -3.89 -5.56
C LEU A 142 -18.24 -4.80 -4.33
N PHE A 143 -18.45 -6.10 -4.54
CA PHE A 143 -18.48 -7.05 -3.42
C PHE A 143 -17.18 -7.03 -2.62
N ARG A 144 -16.03 -6.65 -3.21
CA ARG A 144 -14.77 -6.51 -2.47
C ARG A 144 -14.78 -5.38 -1.45
N ALA A 145 -15.50 -4.29 -1.72
CA ALA A 145 -15.65 -3.19 -0.77
C ALA A 145 -16.69 -3.51 0.34
N ILE A 146 -17.49 -4.56 0.18
CA ILE A 146 -18.56 -4.97 1.10
C ILE A 146 -18.18 -6.21 1.92
N ASP A 147 -17.70 -7.25 1.24
CA ASP A 147 -17.26 -8.53 1.80
C ASP A 147 -16.09 -9.10 0.99
N PRO A 148 -14.88 -8.55 1.18
CA PRO A 148 -13.69 -8.86 0.38
C PRO A 148 -13.26 -10.33 0.32
N TRP A 149 -13.75 -11.21 1.19
CA TRP A 149 -13.39 -12.63 1.15
C TRP A 149 -14.59 -13.59 1.35
N GLY A 150 -15.83 -13.10 1.25
CA GLY A 150 -17.01 -13.91 1.60
C GLY A 150 -17.04 -14.27 3.09
N LYS A 151 -16.32 -13.52 3.93
CA LYS A 151 -16.06 -13.79 5.35
C LYS A 151 -16.92 -12.93 6.26
N ALA A 152 -17.77 -12.05 5.73
CA ALA A 152 -18.66 -11.24 6.56
C ALA A 152 -19.55 -12.09 7.48
N SER A 153 -19.84 -13.33 7.10
CA SER A 153 -20.58 -14.27 7.95
C SER A 153 -19.81 -14.78 9.18
N TRP A 154 -18.48 -14.65 9.21
CA TRP A 154 -17.60 -15.16 10.28
C TRP A 154 -17.04 -14.05 11.16
N ALA A 155 -17.23 -12.79 10.77
CA ALA A 155 -16.61 -11.63 11.38
C ALA A 155 -17.68 -10.62 11.80
N ASN A 156 -17.41 -9.84 12.84
CA ASN A 156 -18.28 -8.70 13.14
C ASN A 156 -18.04 -7.56 12.14
N ASN A 157 -18.95 -6.57 12.10
CA ASN A 157 -18.87 -5.47 11.15
C ASN A 157 -17.51 -4.74 11.23
N GLY A 158 -17.03 -4.43 12.45
CA GLY A 158 -15.75 -3.73 12.65
C GLY A 158 -14.56 -4.48 12.06
N MET A 159 -14.49 -5.81 12.20
CA MET A 159 -13.45 -6.65 11.59
C MET A 159 -13.46 -6.56 10.06
N VAL A 160 -14.63 -6.73 9.45
CA VAL A 160 -14.80 -6.68 7.97
C VAL A 160 -14.41 -5.31 7.44
N ARG A 161 -14.87 -4.25 8.12
CA ARG A 161 -14.58 -2.86 7.74
C ARG A 161 -13.10 -2.54 7.86
N LEU A 162 -12.46 -2.90 8.97
CA LEU A 162 -11.02 -2.76 9.14
C LEU A 162 -10.24 -3.47 8.03
N GLN A 163 -10.70 -4.64 7.58
CA GLN A 163 -10.06 -5.39 6.51
C GLN A 163 -10.10 -4.67 5.16
N VAL A 164 -11.23 -4.03 4.84
CA VAL A 164 -11.35 -3.17 3.64
C VAL A 164 -10.42 -1.96 3.75
N TYR A 165 -10.43 -1.28 4.92
CA TYR A 165 -9.64 -0.07 5.12
C TYR A 165 -8.14 -0.34 5.12
N HIS A 166 -7.73 -1.49 5.67
CA HIS A 166 -6.37 -2.01 5.60
C HIS A 166 -5.91 -2.17 4.16
N GLY A 167 -6.73 -2.81 3.32
CA GLY A 167 -6.47 -2.94 1.88
C GLY A 167 -6.29 -1.57 1.21
N TRP A 168 -7.18 -0.61 1.44
CA TRP A 168 -7.03 0.74 0.89
C TRP A 168 -5.73 1.43 1.32
N ALA A 169 -5.32 1.28 2.59
CA ALA A 169 -4.04 1.84 3.05
C ALA A 169 -2.83 1.15 2.45
N HIS A 170 -2.86 -0.18 2.32
CA HIS A 170 -1.83 -0.97 1.65
C HIS A 170 -1.63 -0.47 0.21
N GLU A 171 -2.71 -0.36 -0.55
CA GLU A 171 -2.65 0.10 -1.94
C GLU A 171 -2.24 1.56 -2.06
N TYR A 172 -2.73 2.43 -1.17
CA TYR A 172 -2.30 3.83 -1.19
C TYR A 172 -0.82 4.01 -0.79
N PHE A 173 -0.28 3.13 0.05
CA PHE A 173 1.15 3.14 0.33
C PHE A 173 1.97 2.81 -0.92
N HIS A 174 1.50 1.90 -1.77
CA HIS A 174 2.14 1.67 -3.06
C HIS A 174 2.05 2.87 -4.01
N VAL A 175 0.96 3.65 -3.97
CA VAL A 175 0.88 4.94 -4.69
C VAL A 175 2.00 5.85 -4.23
N TYR A 176 2.19 5.99 -2.91
CA TYR A 176 3.29 6.75 -2.32
C TYR A 176 4.65 6.21 -2.78
N GLN A 177 4.90 4.90 -2.73
CA GLN A 177 6.14 4.29 -3.24
C GLN A 177 6.37 4.64 -4.72
N ARG A 178 5.34 4.56 -5.58
CA ARG A 178 5.45 4.90 -7.01
C ARG A 178 5.88 6.32 -7.28
N ARG A 179 5.67 7.25 -6.34
CA ARG A 179 6.07 8.65 -6.49
C ARG A 179 7.59 8.85 -6.50
N TYR A 180 8.35 7.81 -6.18
CA TYR A 180 9.80 7.78 -6.31
C TYR A 180 10.31 7.17 -7.62
N HIS A 181 9.43 6.58 -8.45
CA HIS A 181 9.85 5.71 -9.56
C HIS A 181 9.54 6.27 -10.96
N TYR A 182 8.64 7.25 -11.08
CA TYR A 182 8.27 7.94 -12.33
C TYR A 182 7.94 6.95 -13.47
N GLU A 183 8.81 6.82 -14.48
CA GLU A 183 8.62 5.93 -15.62
C GLU A 183 9.02 4.48 -15.37
N LYS A 184 9.73 4.20 -14.27
CA LYS A 184 10.19 2.86 -13.93
C LYS A 184 9.11 2.15 -13.09
N ARG A 185 8.71 0.93 -13.45
CA ARG A 185 7.91 0.11 -12.51
C ARG A 185 8.80 -0.32 -11.35
N MET A 186 8.29 -0.34 -10.12
CA MET A 186 9.08 -0.69 -8.92
C MET A 186 9.84 -2.02 -9.07
N VAL A 187 9.17 -3.02 -9.66
CA VAL A 187 9.72 -4.36 -9.92
C VAL A 187 10.71 -4.39 -11.09
N ASP A 188 10.44 -3.64 -12.16
CA ASP A 188 11.34 -3.55 -13.32
C ASP A 188 12.64 -2.84 -12.94
N ALA A 189 12.55 -1.96 -11.95
CA ALA A 189 13.66 -1.24 -11.40
C ALA A 189 14.49 -2.12 -10.43
N GLY A 190 13.98 -3.30 -10.03
CA GLY A 190 14.72 -4.33 -9.31
C GLY A 190 14.47 -4.36 -7.80
N LEU A 191 13.45 -3.67 -7.27
CA LEU A 191 13.08 -3.82 -5.85
C LEU A 191 12.59 -5.24 -5.58
N ALA A 192 12.97 -5.76 -4.41
CA ALA A 192 12.48 -7.04 -3.94
C ALA A 192 10.98 -6.98 -3.59
N VAL A 193 10.21 -8.01 -3.98
CA VAL A 193 8.77 -8.07 -3.75
C VAL A 193 8.44 -8.07 -2.27
N TRP A 194 9.21 -8.80 -1.46
CA TRP A 194 9.04 -8.79 -0.01
C TRP A 194 9.19 -7.39 0.59
N PHE A 195 10.04 -6.53 0.01
CA PHE A 195 10.22 -5.17 0.47
C PHE A 195 9.07 -4.27 0.03
N ILE A 196 8.64 -4.37 -1.24
CA ILE A 196 7.50 -3.60 -1.78
C ILE A 196 6.21 -3.91 -1.02
N GLU A 197 5.81 -5.19 -0.98
CA GLU A 197 4.56 -5.66 -0.35
C GLU A 197 4.65 -5.64 1.17
N GLY A 198 5.81 -5.98 1.72
CA GLY A 198 6.01 -6.00 3.17
C GLY A 198 5.98 -4.61 3.79
N SER A 199 6.52 -3.59 3.10
CA SER A 199 6.48 -2.21 3.63
C SER A 199 5.09 -1.60 3.53
N ALA A 200 4.31 -1.92 2.48
CA ALA A 200 2.91 -1.51 2.38
C ALA A 200 2.04 -2.11 3.49
N ASN A 201 2.18 -3.42 3.75
CA ASN A 201 1.51 -4.08 4.87
C ASN A 201 1.98 -3.53 6.22
N LEU A 202 3.29 -3.35 6.42
CA LEU A 202 3.84 -2.80 7.67
C LEU A 202 3.30 -1.40 7.95
N PHE A 203 3.26 -0.53 6.93
CA PHE A 203 2.65 0.79 7.05
C PHE A 203 1.19 0.69 7.46
N ALA A 204 0.38 -0.11 6.75
CA ALA A 204 -1.04 -0.29 7.06
C ALA A 204 -1.23 -0.82 8.49
N ASN A 205 -0.44 -1.82 8.91
CA ASN A 205 -0.49 -2.40 10.25
C ASN A 205 -0.23 -1.34 11.33
N ILE A 206 0.87 -0.60 11.23
CA ILE A 206 1.24 0.46 12.18
C ILE A 206 0.21 1.59 12.15
N TYR A 207 -0.22 2.01 10.96
CA TYR A 207 -1.16 3.11 10.80
C TYR A 207 -2.48 2.80 11.51
N PHE A 208 -3.07 1.64 11.26
CA PHE A 208 -4.33 1.26 11.90
C PHE A 208 -4.17 0.91 13.38
N ASN A 209 -3.05 0.32 13.80
CA ASN A 209 -2.73 0.15 15.22
C ASN A 209 -2.92 1.48 16.00
N GLN A 210 -2.45 2.58 15.40
CA GLN A 210 -2.42 3.89 16.04
C GLN A 210 -3.67 4.75 15.76
N ASN A 211 -4.38 4.50 14.66
CA ASN A 211 -5.38 5.45 14.14
C ASN A 211 -6.77 4.87 13.91
N TYR A 212 -7.02 3.56 14.07
CA TYR A 212 -8.32 2.97 13.71
C TYR A 212 -9.51 3.66 14.41
N GLN A 213 -9.34 4.12 15.65
CA GLN A 213 -10.42 4.79 16.39
C GLN A 213 -10.79 6.19 15.86
N LYS A 214 -10.00 6.75 14.94
CA LYS A 214 -10.33 8.01 14.26
C LYS A 214 -11.42 7.82 13.19
N ILE A 215 -11.65 6.59 12.75
CA ILE A 215 -12.63 6.26 11.71
C ILE A 215 -14.00 6.08 12.35
N SER A 216 -15.00 6.74 11.78
CA SER A 216 -16.35 6.81 12.35
C SER A 216 -16.97 5.43 12.62
N THR A 217 -16.75 4.48 11.70
CA THR A 217 -17.24 3.10 11.80
C THR A 217 -16.50 2.27 12.87
N LEU A 218 -15.25 2.62 13.21
CA LEU A 218 -14.40 1.83 14.10
C LEU A 218 -14.18 2.45 15.50
N LYS A 219 -14.51 3.73 15.71
CA LYS A 219 -14.21 4.49 16.94
C LYS A 219 -14.65 3.87 18.26
N ASN A 220 -15.70 3.04 18.23
CA ASN A 220 -16.26 2.43 19.44
C ASN A 220 -15.79 0.98 19.65
N TYR A 221 -15.00 0.43 18.73
CA TYR A 221 -14.43 -0.90 18.88
C TYR A 221 -13.13 -0.86 19.70
N LYS A 222 -12.91 -1.91 20.48
CA LYS A 222 -11.59 -2.25 21.03
C LYS A 222 -10.80 -3.02 19.99
N LEU A 223 -9.48 -2.86 20.01
CA LEU A 223 -8.56 -3.57 19.12
C LEU A 223 -8.81 -5.09 19.13
N THR A 224 -8.97 -5.67 20.32
CA THR A 224 -9.25 -7.10 20.53
C THR A 224 -10.58 -7.59 19.93
N GLU A 225 -11.48 -6.68 19.54
CA GLU A 225 -12.75 -7.03 18.90
C GLU A 225 -12.65 -7.04 17.38
N ILE A 226 -11.64 -6.37 16.80
CA ILE A 226 -11.54 -6.15 15.35
C ILE A 226 -10.28 -6.69 14.71
N ASP A 227 -9.28 -7.05 15.51
CA ASP A 227 -7.98 -7.52 15.04
C ASP A 227 -7.80 -9.03 15.19
N ASP A 228 -8.35 -9.78 14.22
CA ASP A 228 -8.18 -11.24 14.11
C ASP A 228 -7.51 -11.64 12.78
N ILE A 229 -7.59 -10.77 11.76
CA ILE A 229 -7.17 -11.08 10.38
C ILE A 229 -6.27 -10.01 9.76
N ASN A 230 -6.14 -8.86 10.43
CA ASN A 230 -5.49 -7.66 9.91
C ASN A 230 -4.11 -7.42 10.52
N ASN A 231 -3.76 -8.13 11.59
CA ASN A 231 -2.44 -8.08 12.22
C ASN A 231 -2.03 -6.66 12.65
N ILE A 232 -3.01 -5.85 13.06
CA ILE A 232 -2.79 -4.48 13.53
C ILE A 232 -2.44 -4.44 15.04
N ASN A 233 -2.60 -5.52 15.80
CA ASN A 233 -1.98 -5.71 17.11
C ASN A 233 -0.55 -6.20 16.89
N LEU A 234 0.38 -5.25 16.80
CA LEU A 234 1.75 -5.49 16.35
C LEU A 234 2.51 -6.54 17.19
N ASN A 235 2.25 -6.62 18.50
CA ASN A 235 2.92 -7.57 19.38
C ASN A 235 2.43 -9.01 19.15
N GLU A 236 1.11 -9.21 19.06
CA GLU A 236 0.56 -10.54 18.75
C GLU A 236 0.93 -10.94 17.32
N TRP A 237 0.89 -10.01 16.37
CA TRP A 237 1.35 -10.26 15.02
C TRP A 237 2.82 -10.71 14.96
N PHE A 238 3.73 -10.03 15.66
CA PHE A 238 5.13 -10.45 15.74
C PHE A 238 5.26 -11.86 16.31
N LYS A 239 4.56 -12.12 17.41
CA LYS A 239 4.57 -13.41 18.10
C LYS A 239 4.07 -14.55 17.21
N ASP A 240 2.99 -14.33 16.49
CA ASP A 240 2.41 -15.32 15.58
C ASP A 240 3.41 -15.66 14.45
N VAL A 241 4.00 -14.65 13.83
CA VAL A 241 4.98 -14.86 12.76
C VAL A 241 6.25 -15.57 13.27
N VAL A 242 6.77 -15.18 14.43
CA VAL A 242 7.92 -15.85 15.05
C VAL A 242 7.60 -17.31 15.38
N THR A 243 6.40 -17.57 15.89
CA THR A 243 5.92 -18.93 16.19
C THR A 243 5.86 -19.79 14.93
N ASP A 244 5.33 -19.23 13.84
CA ASP A 244 5.18 -19.93 12.57
C ASP A 244 6.52 -20.23 11.87
N LEU A 245 7.54 -19.40 12.08
CA LEU A 245 8.89 -19.57 11.50
C LEU A 245 9.79 -20.51 12.30
N LYS A 246 9.51 -20.71 13.60
CA LYS A 246 10.31 -21.59 14.47
C LYS A 246 10.20 -23.06 14.09
N PRO A 247 11.15 -23.91 14.52
CA PRO A 247 11.07 -25.36 14.28
C PRO A 247 9.74 -25.96 14.75
N GLY A 248 9.03 -26.64 13.86
CA GLY A 248 7.69 -27.18 14.10
C GLY A 248 6.53 -26.22 13.78
N GLY A 249 6.81 -24.98 13.41
CA GLY A 249 5.82 -23.99 12.94
C GLY A 249 5.35 -24.25 11.51
N VAL A 250 4.21 -23.66 11.11
CA VAL A 250 3.58 -23.92 9.81
C VAL A 250 4.36 -23.36 8.62
N CYS A 251 5.23 -22.38 8.89
CA CYS A 251 6.11 -21.70 7.94
C CYS A 251 7.60 -21.99 8.20
N GLU A 252 7.93 -23.08 8.89
CA GLU A 252 9.32 -23.52 9.09
C GLU A 252 10.06 -23.59 7.75
N GLY A 253 11.24 -22.96 7.69
CA GLY A 253 12.08 -22.90 6.48
C GLY A 253 11.69 -21.80 5.48
N TYR A 254 10.66 -21.00 5.76
CA TYR A 254 10.35 -19.80 4.96
C TYR A 254 11.43 -18.73 5.12
N THR A 255 11.82 -18.11 4.01
CA THR A 255 12.80 -17.01 3.99
C THR A 255 12.34 -15.91 3.04
N LEU A 256 12.69 -14.65 3.33
CA LEU A 256 12.38 -13.50 2.45
C LEU A 256 12.90 -13.68 1.02
N ARG A 257 14.01 -14.41 0.86
CA ARG A 257 14.67 -14.67 -0.43
C ARG A 257 13.76 -15.36 -1.45
N LEU A 258 12.75 -16.11 -0.99
CA LEU A 258 11.74 -16.74 -1.85
C LEU A 258 10.88 -15.73 -2.61
N LYS A 259 10.96 -14.44 -2.26
CA LYS A 259 10.16 -13.36 -2.85
C LYS A 259 11.03 -12.15 -3.19
N ASP A 260 12.27 -12.41 -3.62
CA ASP A 260 13.10 -11.38 -4.26
C ASP A 260 12.52 -10.93 -5.60
N LYS A 261 11.74 -11.78 -6.30
CA LYS A 261 11.13 -11.50 -7.61
C LYS A 261 9.72 -12.07 -7.69
N TYR A 262 8.88 -11.51 -8.57
CA TYR A 262 7.47 -11.93 -8.76
C TYR A 262 7.31 -13.32 -9.41
N ASP A 263 8.34 -13.84 -10.08
CA ASP A 263 8.25 -15.09 -10.86
C ASP A 263 9.36 -16.07 -10.49
N ASP A 264 9.10 -16.83 -9.44
CA ASP A 264 9.67 -18.15 -9.24
C ASP A 264 8.52 -19.16 -9.17
N LYS A 265 8.38 -19.98 -10.21
CA LYS A 265 7.41 -21.09 -10.26
C LYS A 265 7.53 -22.08 -9.08
N GLU A 266 8.56 -21.95 -8.25
CA GLU A 266 8.73 -22.68 -6.98
C GLU A 266 7.94 -22.07 -5.81
N SER A 267 7.53 -20.79 -5.84
CA SER A 267 6.85 -20.11 -4.71
C SER A 267 5.36 -20.44 -4.54
N ASN A 268 4.76 -21.18 -5.48
CA ASN A 268 3.36 -21.60 -5.38
C ASN A 268 3.07 -22.57 -4.22
N TRP A 269 4.06 -23.29 -3.70
CA TRP A 269 3.84 -24.30 -2.66
C TRP A 269 3.81 -23.70 -1.24
N MET A 270 4.43 -22.53 -1.01
CA MET A 270 4.48 -21.85 0.29
C MET A 270 3.47 -20.69 0.42
N ASP A 271 2.90 -20.23 -0.69
CA ASP A 271 1.78 -19.27 -0.69
C ASP A 271 0.43 -19.95 -0.35
N ALA A 272 0.29 -21.26 -0.63
CA ALA A 272 -0.88 -22.05 -0.24
C ALA A 272 -1.11 -22.15 1.29
N ARG A 273 -0.09 -21.82 2.11
CA ARG A 273 -0.19 -21.77 3.58
C ARG A 273 -0.32 -20.34 4.13
N GLY A 274 -0.35 -19.31 3.28
CA GLY A 274 -0.47 -17.91 3.72
C GLY A 274 0.80 -17.27 4.30
N CYS A 275 1.93 -17.98 4.31
CA CYS A 275 3.17 -17.55 4.96
C CYS A 275 3.74 -16.22 4.43
N PHE A 276 3.53 -15.89 3.15
CA PHE A 276 4.18 -14.75 2.53
C PHE A 276 3.78 -13.40 3.15
N ARG A 277 2.47 -13.13 3.27
CA ARG A 277 1.98 -11.79 3.62
C ARG A 277 2.47 -11.35 5.01
N ASP A 278 2.36 -12.25 5.99
CA ASP A 278 2.66 -11.92 7.37
C ASP A 278 4.18 -11.93 7.65
N ILE A 279 4.93 -12.80 6.97
CA ILE A 279 6.39 -12.90 7.13
C ILE A 279 7.13 -11.80 6.37
N ALA A 280 6.71 -11.47 5.14
CA ALA A 280 7.34 -10.44 4.33
C ALA A 280 7.30 -9.08 5.02
N SER A 281 6.23 -8.81 5.76
CA SER A 281 5.99 -7.53 6.44
C SER A 281 6.88 -7.31 7.67
N LEU A 282 7.41 -8.38 8.29
CA LEU A 282 8.42 -8.26 9.34
C LEU A 282 9.85 -8.07 8.81
N GLY A 283 10.10 -8.29 7.52
CA GLY A 283 11.37 -7.94 6.87
C GLY A 283 11.68 -6.44 7.00
N PRO A 284 10.82 -5.56 6.46
CA PRO A 284 10.95 -4.11 6.61
C PRO A 284 10.91 -3.66 8.08
N ALA A 285 10.15 -4.31 8.97
CA ALA A 285 10.16 -3.97 10.39
C ALA A 285 11.54 -4.25 11.03
N TYR A 286 12.14 -5.39 10.69
CA TYR A 286 13.50 -5.71 11.11
C TYR A 286 14.54 -4.75 10.51
N MET A 287 14.35 -4.29 9.26
CA MET A 287 15.19 -3.23 8.69
C MET A 287 15.10 -1.95 9.52
N ALA A 288 13.88 -1.52 9.88
CA ALA A 288 13.66 -0.32 10.68
C ALA A 288 14.28 -0.47 12.09
N TYR A 289 14.19 -1.66 12.68
CA TYR A 289 14.85 -1.99 13.96
C TYR A 289 16.38 -1.89 13.89
N LEU A 290 16.99 -2.29 12.77
CA LEU A 290 18.44 -2.16 12.56
C LEU A 290 18.88 -0.72 12.23
N THR A 291 17.97 0.06 11.63
CA THR A 291 18.24 1.41 11.11
C THR A 291 17.22 2.41 11.65
N SER A 292 16.17 2.71 10.88
CA SER A 292 15.04 3.54 11.28
C SER A 292 13.83 3.32 10.35
N TYR A 293 12.64 3.71 10.80
CA TYR A 293 11.46 3.74 9.94
C TYR A 293 11.57 4.75 8.79
N GLN A 294 12.28 5.86 8.99
CA GLN A 294 12.64 6.83 7.94
C GLN A 294 13.41 6.14 6.80
N THR A 295 14.38 5.31 7.14
CA THR A 295 15.18 4.57 6.16
C THR A 295 14.32 3.64 5.30
N VAL A 296 13.42 2.89 5.95
CA VAL A 296 12.57 1.89 5.28
C VAL A 296 11.50 2.54 4.40
N PHE A 297 10.86 3.59 4.89
CA PHE A 297 9.71 4.18 4.21
C PHE A 297 10.06 5.35 3.29
N VAL A 298 11.26 5.91 3.36
CA VAL A 298 11.62 7.11 2.59
C VAL A 298 13.00 6.98 1.94
N ASP A 299 14.06 6.81 2.74
CA ASP A 299 15.42 7.07 2.26
C ASP A 299 15.86 6.09 1.17
N ILE A 300 15.50 4.81 1.31
CA ILE A 300 15.78 3.79 0.29
C ILE A 300 15.10 4.16 -1.03
N TYR A 301 13.82 4.57 -1.01
CA TYR A 301 13.09 4.96 -2.23
C TYR A 301 13.64 6.23 -2.86
N LYS A 302 14.07 7.20 -2.04
CA LYS A 302 14.66 8.47 -2.47
C LYS A 302 15.91 8.28 -3.31
N ASP A 303 16.82 7.41 -2.86
CA ASP A 303 18.06 7.12 -3.57
C ASP A 303 17.93 6.03 -4.65
N PHE A 304 16.87 5.23 -4.57
CA PHE A 304 16.65 4.08 -5.43
C PHE A 304 16.65 4.45 -6.92
N TYR A 305 15.98 5.53 -7.31
CA TYR A 305 15.84 5.88 -8.73
C TYR A 305 17.19 6.08 -9.42
N GLU A 306 18.17 6.66 -8.72
CA GLU A 306 19.52 6.93 -9.22
C GLU A 306 20.50 5.78 -9.00
N LEU A 307 20.45 5.12 -7.84
CA LEU A 307 21.43 4.09 -7.45
C LEU A 307 21.02 2.66 -7.87
N GLY A 308 19.72 2.40 -8.02
CA GLY A 308 19.17 1.04 -8.11
C GLY A 308 19.05 0.37 -6.73
N TRP A 309 18.46 -0.83 -6.71
CA TRP A 309 18.05 -1.53 -5.48
C TRP A 309 19.24 -1.85 -4.59
N ASP A 310 20.18 -2.64 -5.10
CA ASP A 310 21.30 -3.16 -4.29
C ASP A 310 22.14 -2.03 -3.68
N ALA A 311 22.45 -0.99 -4.48
CA ALA A 311 23.28 0.12 -4.04
C ALA A 311 22.54 1.08 -3.09
N SER A 312 21.24 1.33 -3.29
CA SER A 312 20.43 2.09 -2.33
C SER A 312 20.29 1.33 -1.01
N PHE A 313 20.00 0.03 -1.09
CA PHE A 313 19.91 -0.84 0.08
C PHE A 313 21.22 -0.83 0.88
N GLU A 314 22.36 -1.07 0.23
CA GLU A 314 23.67 -1.12 0.90
C GLU A 314 24.05 0.24 1.51
N LYS A 315 23.76 1.36 0.81
CA LYS A 315 23.99 2.71 1.32
C LYS A 315 23.30 2.94 2.67
N HIS A 316 22.07 2.45 2.82
CA HIS A 316 21.22 2.73 3.97
C HIS A 316 21.30 1.67 5.07
N MET A 317 21.49 0.41 4.68
CA MET A 317 21.57 -0.72 5.62
C MET A 317 23.00 -1.00 6.08
N GLY A 318 24.01 -0.51 5.35
CA GLY A 318 25.43 -0.80 5.62
C GLY A 318 25.80 -2.28 5.41
N MET A 319 24.97 -3.02 4.66
CA MET A 319 25.14 -4.42 4.32
C MET A 319 24.45 -4.74 3.01
N THR A 320 24.87 -5.80 2.34
CA THR A 320 24.22 -6.31 1.13
C THR A 320 22.88 -6.97 1.45
N VAL A 321 22.01 -7.09 0.45
CA VAL A 321 20.71 -7.80 0.57
C VAL A 321 20.90 -9.26 1.02
N ASN A 322 21.95 -9.94 0.56
CA ASN A 322 22.26 -11.31 0.96
C ASN A 322 22.65 -11.41 2.45
N GLU A 323 23.52 -10.51 2.93
CA GLU A 323 23.88 -10.46 4.35
C GLU A 323 22.67 -10.14 5.23
N PHE A 324 21.77 -9.27 4.75
CA PHE A 324 20.51 -9.00 5.41
C PHE A 324 19.63 -10.25 5.52
N HIS A 325 19.45 -11.02 4.44
CA HIS A 325 18.67 -12.27 4.48
C HIS A 325 19.22 -13.27 5.50
N GLU A 326 20.54 -13.44 5.58
CA GLU A 326 21.17 -14.33 6.57
C GLU A 326 20.89 -13.87 8.00
N LYS A 327 21.01 -12.56 8.26
CA LYS A 327 20.72 -11.95 9.56
C LYS A 327 19.25 -12.05 9.93
N TRP A 328 18.34 -11.78 8.99
CA TRP A 328 16.90 -11.86 9.21
C TRP A 328 16.46 -13.30 9.52
N ASN A 329 16.91 -14.28 8.73
CA ASN A 329 16.59 -15.69 8.97
C ASN A 329 17.06 -16.15 10.35
N THR A 330 18.29 -15.75 10.73
CA THR A 330 18.84 -16.06 12.06
C THR A 330 18.02 -15.39 13.16
N PHE A 331 17.70 -14.11 13.00
CA PHE A 331 16.91 -13.36 13.98
C PHE A 331 15.52 -14.00 14.19
N MET A 332 14.75 -14.20 13.13
CA MET A 332 13.37 -14.70 13.24
C MET A 332 13.27 -16.12 13.81
N THR A 333 14.31 -16.94 13.64
CA THR A 333 14.31 -18.32 14.18
C THR A 333 14.85 -18.42 15.60
N THR A 334 15.50 -17.36 16.13
CA THR A 334 16.16 -17.37 17.44
C THR A 334 15.62 -16.34 18.43
N VAL A 335 14.92 -15.30 17.95
CA VAL A 335 14.32 -14.26 18.78
C VAL A 335 13.27 -14.86 19.72
N PRO A 336 13.12 -14.35 20.96
CA PRO A 336 11.96 -14.63 21.79
C PRO A 336 10.64 -14.30 21.07
N ASP A 337 9.54 -14.82 21.58
CA ASP A 337 8.22 -14.60 20.99
C ASP A 337 7.70 -13.16 21.17
N GLU A 338 8.41 -12.34 21.94
CA GLU A 338 8.09 -10.92 22.15
C GLU A 338 9.00 -10.04 21.29
N PRO A 339 8.47 -8.96 20.67
CA PRO A 339 9.28 -8.05 19.88
C PRO A 339 10.33 -7.36 20.76
N PRO A 340 11.57 -7.21 20.29
CA PRO A 340 12.57 -6.41 20.98
C PRO A 340 12.10 -4.96 21.19
N LEU A 341 12.65 -4.30 22.23
CA LEU A 341 12.41 -2.89 22.46
C LEU A 341 12.80 -2.07 21.22
N GLY A 342 11.90 -1.20 20.76
CA GLY A 342 12.10 -0.36 19.57
C GLY A 342 11.87 -1.08 18.23
N PHE A 343 11.40 -2.33 18.23
CA PHE A 343 11.05 -3.03 16.98
C PHE A 343 9.87 -2.36 16.26
N PHE A 344 8.84 -1.97 17.01
CA PHE A 344 7.72 -1.16 16.52
C PHE A 344 7.74 0.26 17.13
N PRO A 345 7.11 1.25 16.46
CA PRO A 345 7.00 2.60 17.02
C PRO A 345 6.16 2.62 18.30
N GLU A 346 6.66 3.25 19.36
CA GLU A 346 5.94 3.41 20.63
C GLU A 346 5.00 4.64 20.61
N GLY A 347 5.29 5.60 19.74
CA GLY A 347 4.52 6.82 19.52
C GLY A 347 3.95 6.93 18.10
N PRO A 348 3.28 8.05 17.77
CA PRO A 348 2.79 8.33 16.43
C PRO A 348 3.87 8.12 15.37
N LEU A 349 3.55 7.44 14.27
CA LEU A 349 4.51 7.17 13.19
C LEU A 349 5.20 8.44 12.65
N SER A 350 4.52 9.60 12.71
CA SER A 350 5.08 10.91 12.34
C SER A 350 6.30 11.34 13.17
N ASP A 351 6.50 10.77 14.36
CA ASP A 351 7.68 11.04 15.20
C ASP A 351 8.92 10.27 14.71
N TYR A 352 8.70 9.24 13.88
CA TYR A 352 9.75 8.34 13.38
C TYR A 352 10.04 8.52 11.88
N VAL A 353 9.12 9.16 11.14
CA VAL A 353 9.16 9.25 9.68
C VAL A 353 8.63 10.60 9.23
N ASN A 354 9.40 11.29 8.41
CA ASN A 354 8.94 12.42 7.62
C ASN A 354 8.68 11.95 6.18
N PHE A 355 7.44 11.57 5.87
CA PHE A 355 7.02 11.17 4.52
C PHE A 355 7.17 12.29 3.48
N PHE A 356 7.33 13.54 3.92
CA PHE A 356 7.54 14.71 3.07
C PHE A 356 9.01 15.10 2.91
N ASP A 357 9.97 14.33 3.45
CA ASP A 357 11.42 14.60 3.33
C ASP A 357 11.95 14.48 1.87
N LYS A 358 11.09 14.09 0.93
CA LYS A 358 11.42 14.09 -0.50
C LYS A 358 11.62 15.52 -1.06
N TYR A 359 10.95 16.53 -0.49
CA TYR A 359 10.89 17.89 -1.02
C TYR A 359 11.91 18.81 -0.39
#